data_AF-A0A7V5AKD1-F1
#
_entry.id   AF-A0A7V5AKD1-F1
#
_cell.length_a   1.000
_cell.length_b   1.000
_cell.length_c   1.000
_cell.angle_alpha   90.00
_cell.angle_beta   90.00
_cell.angle_gamma   90.00
#
_symmetry.space_group_name_H-M   'P 1'
#
loop_
_entity.id
_entity.type
_entity.pdbx_description
1 polymer ?
#
loop_
_entity_poly.entity_id
_entity_poly.type
_entity_poly.pdbx_seq_one_letter_code
_entity_poly.pdbx_strand_id
1 'polypeptide(L)'
;MWEDNQVLVHGDVTPTNILFGDGLWVIAVDLERMKRADRVFDVGRVAGEIKHFFMQHTGDPWQAEPFIGHFLWEYCCHFPDRDRAFASITRRIPFYLGLTLLRIARNSWIVGTYRRQLLNEAAKILR
;
A
#
# COMPACT_ATOMS: atom_id res chain seq x y z
N MET A 1 -15.60 11.56 10.36
CA MET A 1 -15.59 10.27 9.62
C MET A 1 -14.26 9.99 8.86
N TRP A 2 -13.40 11.01 8.72
CA TRP A 2 -12.04 11.02 8.13
C TRP A 2 -10.90 10.83 9.15
N GLU A 3 -11.25 10.77 10.43
CA GLU A 3 -10.32 10.58 11.55
C GLU A 3 -9.92 9.11 11.69
N ASP A 4 -8.86 8.88 12.48
CA ASP A 4 -8.31 7.57 12.81
C ASP A 4 -9.41 6.70 13.40
N ASN A 5 -9.82 5.68 12.64
CA ASN A 5 -10.86 4.76 13.06
C ASN A 5 -10.45 3.35 12.67
N GLN A 6 -10.69 2.41 13.57
CA GLN A 6 -10.44 1.01 13.32
C GLN A 6 -11.55 0.43 12.44
N VAL A 7 -11.16 -0.05 11.27
CA VAL A 7 -12.05 -0.75 10.33
C VAL A 7 -11.65 -2.22 10.24
N LEU A 8 -12.53 -3.04 9.68
CA LEU A 8 -12.16 -4.38 9.31
C LEU A 8 -11.23 -4.31 8.10
N VAL A 9 -10.00 -4.76 8.26
CA VAL A 9 -8.98 -4.82 7.20
C VAL A 9 -8.77 -6.26 6.74
N HIS A 10 -8.37 -6.44 5.49
CA HIS A 10 -7.89 -7.69 4.91
C HIS A 10 -6.66 -8.22 5.68
N GLY A 11 -5.71 -7.33 6.00
CA GLY A 11 -4.53 -7.67 6.80
C GLY A 11 -3.36 -8.22 5.98
N ASP A 12 -3.59 -8.69 4.76
CA ASP A 12 -2.55 -9.11 3.81
C ASP A 12 -2.92 -8.90 2.33
N VAL A 13 -3.29 -7.67 1.99
CA VAL A 13 -3.61 -7.29 0.61
C VAL A 13 -2.34 -7.24 -0.25
N THR A 14 -1.98 -8.39 -0.81
CA THR A 14 -0.92 -8.53 -1.82
C THR A 14 -1.54 -8.77 -3.19
N PRO A 15 -0.83 -8.53 -4.31
CA PRO A 15 -1.39 -8.75 -5.64
C PRO A 15 -1.93 -10.18 -5.86
N THR A 16 -1.35 -11.19 -5.22
CA THR A 16 -1.80 -12.59 -5.33
C THR A 16 -3.12 -12.86 -4.59
N ASN A 17 -3.51 -11.99 -3.67
CA ASN A 17 -4.73 -12.11 -2.87
C ASN A 17 -5.88 -11.26 -3.45
N ILE A 18 -5.69 -10.69 -4.64
CA ILE A 18 -6.68 -9.88 -5.34
C ILE A 18 -6.96 -10.48 -6.71
N LEU A 19 -8.21 -10.86 -6.94
CA LEU A 19 -8.70 -11.35 -8.22
C LEU A 19 -9.44 -10.23 -8.93
N PHE A 20 -9.05 -9.97 -10.18
CA PHE A 20 -9.74 -9.02 -11.05
C PHE A 20 -10.65 -9.79 -12.00
N GLY A 21 -11.93 -9.40 -12.02
CA GLY A 21 -12.92 -9.87 -13.00
C GLY A 21 -13.17 -8.83 -14.09
N ASP A 22 -14.27 -8.98 -14.82
CA ASP A 22 -14.67 -8.02 -15.84
C ASP A 22 -15.03 -6.65 -15.23
N GLY A 23 -14.66 -5.55 -15.90
CA GLY A 23 -14.99 -4.19 -15.46
C GLY A 23 -14.36 -3.81 -14.12
N LEU A 24 -15.20 -3.46 -13.13
CA LEU A 24 -14.76 -3.03 -11.78
C LEU A 24 -14.82 -4.16 -10.73
N TRP A 25 -14.95 -5.41 -11.16
CA TRP A 25 -15.00 -6.54 -10.23
C TRP A 25 -13.62 -6.81 -9.63
N VAL A 26 -13.52 -6.60 -8.32
CA VAL A 26 -12.31 -6.89 -7.51
C VAL A 26 -12.72 -7.75 -6.33
N ILE A 27 -12.11 -8.93 -6.20
CA ILE A 27 -12.40 -9.89 -5.13
C ILE A 27 -11.12 -10.08 -4.31
N ALA A 28 -11.21 -9.85 -2.99
CA ALA A 28 -10.14 -10.18 -2.07
C ALA A 28 -10.33 -11.61 -1.53
N VAL A 29 -9.25 -12.39 -1.50
CA VAL A 29 -9.21 -13.78 -1.03
C VAL A 29 -8.10 -13.94 0.01
N ASP A 30 -8.06 -15.08 0.69
CA ASP A 30 -7.11 -15.34 1.78
C ASP A 30 -7.31 -14.38 2.98
N LEU A 31 -8.47 -14.58 3.63
CA LEU A 31 -8.99 -13.72 4.70
C LEU A 31 -8.48 -14.07 6.10
N GLU A 32 -7.48 -14.96 6.23
CA GLU A 32 -7.00 -15.48 7.53
C GLU A 32 -6.42 -14.39 8.44
N ARG A 33 -5.96 -13.27 7.86
CA ARG A 33 -5.30 -12.16 8.56
C ARG A 33 -6.22 -10.98 8.86
N MET A 34 -7.52 -11.13 8.59
CA MET A 34 -8.51 -10.10 8.81
C MET A 34 -8.57 -9.70 10.29
N LYS A 35 -8.62 -8.39 10.55
CA LYS A 35 -8.68 -7.84 11.91
C LYS A 35 -9.21 -6.42 11.92
N ARG A 36 -9.48 -5.89 13.12
CA ARG A 36 -9.71 -4.45 13.32
C ARG A 36 -8.36 -3.73 13.36
N ALA A 37 -8.16 -2.77 12.45
CA ALA A 37 -6.94 -1.95 12.41
C ALA A 37 -7.25 -0.59 11.78
N ASP A 38 -6.28 0.32 11.80
CA ASP A 38 -6.34 1.55 11.01
C ASP A 38 -6.62 1.20 9.54
N ARG A 39 -7.57 1.89 8.92
CA ARG A 39 -7.89 1.74 7.49
C ARG A 39 -6.68 1.88 6.58
N VAL A 40 -5.71 2.72 6.96
CA VAL A 40 -4.51 2.98 6.15
C VAL A 40 -3.60 1.75 6.12
N PHE A 41 -3.83 0.75 6.99
CA PHE A 41 -3.07 -0.50 7.01
C PHE A 41 -3.06 -1.21 5.64
N ASP A 42 -4.24 -1.48 5.08
CA ASP A 42 -4.34 -2.16 3.78
C ASP A 42 -3.98 -1.22 2.63
N VAL A 43 -4.48 0.01 2.68
CA VAL A 43 -4.26 1.01 1.62
C VAL A 43 -2.77 1.33 1.47
N GLY A 44 -2.05 1.49 2.59
CA GLY A 44 -0.61 1.68 2.60
C GLY A 44 0.17 0.44 2.18
N ARG A 45 -0.38 -0.76 2.41
CA ARG A 45 0.20 -1.99 1.87
C ARG A 45 0.10 -2.05 0.36
N VAL A 46 -1.07 -1.74 -0.21
CA VAL A 46 -1.23 -1.65 -1.68
C VAL A 46 -0.27 -0.60 -2.25
N ALA A 47 -0.16 0.57 -1.64
CA ALA A 47 0.79 1.60 -2.07
C ALA A 47 2.26 1.10 -2.04
N GLY A 48 2.63 0.32 -1.02
CA GLY A 48 3.93 -0.32 -0.92
C GLY A 48 4.18 -1.37 -1.98
N GLU A 49 3.19 -2.19 -2.31
CA GLU A 49 3.25 -3.17 -3.41
C GLU A 49 3.39 -2.47 -4.77
N ILE A 50 2.67 -1.36 -5.00
CA ILE A 50 2.82 -0.53 -6.21
C ILE A 50 4.25 0.03 -6.29
N LYS A 51 4.76 0.68 -5.24
CA LYS A 51 6.13 1.22 -5.23
C LYS A 51 7.17 0.11 -5.45
N HIS A 52 7.02 -1.03 -4.77
CA HIS A 52 7.87 -2.21 -4.97
C HIS A 52 7.89 -2.65 -6.43
N PHE A 53 6.73 -2.77 -7.07
CA PHE A 53 6.62 -3.21 -8.46
C PHE A 53 7.38 -2.29 -9.42
N PHE A 54 7.21 -0.98 -9.30
CA PHE A 54 7.95 0.00 -10.11
C PHE A 54 9.45 -0.04 -9.83
N MET A 55 9.87 -0.09 -8.57
CA MET A 55 11.28 -0.23 -8.22
C MET A 55 11.91 -1.48 -8.83
N GLN A 56 11.18 -2.61 -8.85
CA GLN A 56 11.69 -3.87 -9.37
C GLN A 56 11.88 -3.84 -10.89
N HIS A 57 10.94 -3.24 -11.62
CA HIS A 57 10.91 -3.33 -13.09
C HIS A 57 11.53 -2.13 -13.79
N THR A 58 11.52 -0.95 -13.15
CA THR A 58 12.03 0.30 -13.77
C THR A 58 13.30 0.81 -13.09
N GLY A 59 13.60 0.35 -11.87
CA GLY A 59 14.68 0.89 -11.04
C GLY A 59 14.39 2.28 -10.46
N ASP A 60 13.24 2.89 -10.75
CA ASP A 60 12.86 4.22 -10.32
C ASP A 60 11.60 4.19 -9.43
N PRO A 61 11.72 4.47 -8.12
CA PRO A 61 10.57 4.50 -7.21
C PRO A 61 9.58 5.63 -7.51
N TRP A 62 9.99 6.72 -8.18
CA TRP A 62 9.14 7.88 -8.43
C TRP A 62 8.06 7.62 -9.48
N GLN A 63 8.29 6.66 -10.38
CA GLN A 63 7.30 6.26 -11.38
C GLN A 63 6.04 5.65 -10.76
N ALA A 64 6.10 5.21 -9.50
CA ALA A 64 4.94 4.73 -8.76
C ALA A 64 4.00 5.84 -8.27
N GLU A 65 4.51 7.05 -8.03
CA GLU A 65 3.77 8.12 -7.35
C GLU A 65 2.46 8.51 -8.05
N PRO A 66 2.38 8.63 -9.39
CA PRO A 66 1.11 8.90 -10.07
C PRO A 66 0.06 7.80 -9.83
N PHE A 67 0.47 6.53 -9.78
CA PHE A 67 -0.42 5.39 -9.58
C PHE A 67 -0.86 5.26 -8.12
N ILE A 68 0.05 5.50 -7.18
CA ILE A 68 -0.26 5.58 -5.75
C ILE A 68 -1.24 6.73 -5.51
N GLY A 69 -0.95 7.93 -6.04
CA GLY A 69 -1.81 9.09 -5.93
C GLY A 69 -3.21 8.84 -6.48
N HIS A 70 -3.32 8.27 -7.69
CA HIS A 70 -4.59 7.90 -8.29
C HIS A 70 -5.36 6.88 -7.44
N PHE A 71 -4.71 5.80 -7.00
CA PHE A 71 -5.33 4.79 -6.14
C PHE A 71 -5.89 5.38 -4.84
N LEU A 72 -5.09 6.21 -4.14
CA LEU A 72 -5.50 6.86 -2.91
C LEU A 72 -6.65 7.86 -3.16
N TRP A 73 -6.60 8.58 -4.27
CA TRP A 73 -7.62 9.56 -4.63
C TRP A 73 -8.95 8.87 -4.92
N GLU A 74 -8.95 7.75 -5.65
CA GLU A 74 -10.14 6.95 -5.93
C GLU A 74 -10.68 6.27 -4.67
N TYR A 75 -9.82 5.74 -3.81
CA TYR A 75 -10.24 5.22 -2.49
C TYR A 75 -10.98 6.29 -1.67
N CYS A 76 -10.60 7.56 -1.82
CA CYS A 76 -11.22 8.66 -1.09
C CYS A 76 -12.62 9.05 -1.59
N CYS A 77 -13.06 8.60 -2.78
CA CYS A 77 -14.41 8.83 -3.30
C CYS A 77 -15.51 8.26 -2.38
N HIS A 78 -15.18 7.30 -1.53
CA HIS A 78 -16.12 6.66 -0.61
C HIS A 78 -16.34 7.44 0.69
N PHE A 79 -15.73 8.62 0.84
CA PHE A 79 -15.92 9.49 2.01
C PHE A 79 -16.79 10.71 1.66
N PRO A 80 -17.56 11.24 2.64
CA PRO A 80 -18.35 12.44 2.43
C PRO A 80 -17.54 13.69 2.05
N ASP A 81 -16.29 13.76 2.51
CA ASP A 81 -15.34 14.82 2.19
C ASP A 81 -14.05 14.17 1.65
N ARG A 82 -13.93 14.13 0.32
CA ARG A 82 -12.85 13.46 -0.41
C ARG A 82 -11.50 14.10 -0.10
N ASP A 83 -11.42 15.42 -0.14
CA ASP A 83 -10.18 16.17 0.07
C ASP A 83 -9.64 15.98 1.49
N ARG A 84 -10.50 16.08 2.51
CA ARG A 84 -10.07 15.84 3.90
C ARG A 84 -9.69 14.38 4.13
N ALA A 85 -10.39 13.42 3.51
CA ALA A 85 -10.02 12.02 3.58
C ALA A 85 -8.64 11.78 2.94
N PHE A 86 -8.41 12.34 1.75
CA PHE A 86 -7.15 12.21 1.03
C PHE A 86 -5.99 12.80 1.83
N ALA A 87 -6.15 14.02 2.37
CA ALA A 87 -5.14 14.65 3.22
C ALA A 87 -4.85 13.82 4.50
N SER A 88 -5.88 13.29 5.15
CA SER A 88 -5.75 12.46 6.35
C SER A 88 -5.03 11.13 6.07
N ILE A 89 -5.36 10.47 4.96
CA ILE A 89 -4.79 9.18 4.56
C ILE A 89 -3.35 9.35 4.09
N THR A 90 -3.09 10.26 3.15
CA THR A 90 -1.74 10.49 2.59
C THR A 90 -0.72 10.85 3.67
N ARG A 91 -1.11 11.59 4.72
CA ARG A 91 -0.24 11.87 5.87
C ARG A 91 0.26 10.62 6.60
N ARG A 92 -0.49 9.51 6.56
CA ARG A 92 -0.18 8.25 7.27
C ARG A 92 0.37 7.16 6.36
N ILE A 93 0.23 7.30 5.04
CA ILE A 93 0.72 6.34 4.05
C ILE A 93 2.22 6.04 4.19
N PRO A 94 3.13 7.03 4.37
CA PRO A 94 4.57 6.76 4.47
C PRO A 94 4.93 5.66 5.48
N PHE A 95 4.27 5.65 6.64
CA PHE A 95 4.49 4.64 7.66
C PHE A 95 4.20 3.22 7.17
N TYR A 96 2.98 2.98 6.65
CA TYR A 96 2.55 1.66 6.19
C TYR A 96 3.25 1.22 4.89
N LEU A 97 3.56 2.18 4.02
CA LEU A 97 4.31 1.95 2.80
C LEU A 97 5.73 1.49 3.14
N GLY A 98 6.45 2.25 3.98
CA GLY A 98 7.79 1.90 4.43
C GLY A 98 7.83 0.53 5.12
N LEU A 99 6.86 0.26 6.01
CA LEU A 99 6.72 -1.05 6.65
C LEU A 99 6.51 -2.19 5.64
N THR A 100 5.77 -1.93 4.56
CA THR A 100 5.54 -2.90 3.48
C THR A 100 6.82 -3.19 2.71
N LEU A 101 7.62 -2.17 2.38
CA LEU A 101 8.94 -2.38 1.75
C LEU A 101 9.87 -3.20 2.65
N LEU A 102 9.89 -2.95 3.97
CA LEU A 102 10.66 -3.76 4.93
C LEU A 102 10.16 -5.21 4.96
N ARG A 103 8.84 -5.41 4.94
CA ARG A 103 8.23 -6.75 4.90
C ARG A 103 8.66 -7.51 3.64
N ILE A 104 8.67 -6.85 2.49
CA ILE A 104 9.08 -7.45 1.21
C ILE A 104 10.58 -7.78 1.25
N ALA A 105 11.42 -6.86 1.75
CA ALA A 105 12.86 -7.06 1.86
C ALA A 105 13.25 -8.24 2.78
N ARG A 106 12.37 -8.62 3.72
CA ARG A 106 12.56 -9.77 4.61
C ARG A 106 12.40 -11.12 3.92
N ASN A 107 11.74 -11.18 2.76
CA ASN A 107 11.54 -12.43 2.04
C ASN A 107 12.89 -13.03 1.58
N SER A 108 13.05 -14.34 1.76
CA SER A 108 14.33 -15.03 1.50
C SER A 108 14.75 -14.98 0.03
N TRP A 109 13.79 -14.97 -0.89
CA TRP A 109 14.01 -14.90 -2.34
C TRP A 109 14.38 -13.50 -2.84
N ILE A 110 14.17 -12.45 -2.04
CA ILE A 110 14.59 -11.08 -2.38
C ILE A 110 16.04 -10.91 -1.95
N VAL A 111 16.99 -10.98 -2.88
CA VAL A 111 18.43 -11.01 -2.55
C VAL A 111 19.23 -9.85 -3.17
N GLY A 112 20.47 -9.69 -2.70
CA GLY A 112 21.46 -8.83 -3.34
C GLY A 112 21.16 -7.34 -3.28
N THR A 113 21.42 -6.66 -4.40
CA THR A 113 21.29 -5.21 -4.57
C THR A 113 19.85 -4.72 -4.37
N TYR A 114 18.88 -5.50 -4.85
CA TYR A 114 17.47 -5.12 -4.76
C TYR A 114 16.95 -5.08 -3.31
N ARG A 115 17.35 -6.05 -2.47
CA ARG A 115 17.05 -6.00 -1.03
C ARG A 115 17.55 -4.70 -0.40
N ARG A 116 18.76 -4.27 -0.73
CA ARG A 116 19.34 -3.02 -0.22
C ARG A 116 18.59 -1.79 -0.73
N GLN A 117 18.14 -1.78 -1.98
CA GLN A 117 17.30 -0.70 -2.53
C GLN A 117 15.98 -0.57 -1.75
N LEU A 118 15.30 -1.69 -1.46
CA LEU A 118 14.08 -1.69 -0.64
C LEU A 118 14.33 -1.13 0.77
N LEU A 119 15.41 -1.55 1.43
CA LEU A 119 15.76 -1.06 2.76
C LEU A 119 16.08 0.44 2.76
N ASN A 120 16.84 0.90 1.77
CA ASN A 120 17.20 2.30 1.63
C ASN A 120 15.97 3.17 1.35
N GLU A 121 15.07 2.72 0.48
CA GLU A 121 13.84 3.45 0.18
C GLU A 121 12.90 3.47 1.39
N ALA A 122 12.72 2.35 2.09
CA ALA A 122 11.95 2.30 3.33
C ALA A 122 12.52 3.28 4.38
N ALA A 123 13.84 3.31 4.55
CA ALA A 123 14.50 4.21 5.49
C ALA A 123 14.35 5.70 5.12
N LYS A 124 14.25 6.04 3.83
CA LYS A 124 13.96 7.41 3.40
C LYS A 124 12.52 7.80 3.70
N ILE A 125 11.58 6.89 3.49
CA ILE A 125 10.14 7.12 3.65
C ILE A 125 9.74 7.21 5.13
N LEU A 126 10.46 6.53 6.02
CA LEU A 126 10.19 6.48 7.46
C LEU A 126 10.91 7.58 8.28
N ARG A 127 11.66 8.47 7.64
CA ARG A 127 12.29 9.64 8.27
C ARG A 127 11.36 10.83 8.26
#